data_AF-A0A352DX58-F1
#
_entry.id   AF-A0A352DX58-F1
#
_cell.length_a   1.000
_cell.length_b   1.000
_cell.length_c   1.000
_cell.angle_alpha   90.00
_cell.angle_beta   90.00
_cell.angle_gamma   90.00
#
_symmetry.space_group_name_H-M   'P 1'
#
loop_
_entity.id
_entity.type
_entity.pdbx_description
1 polymer ?
#
loop_
_entity_poly.entity_id
_entity_poly.type
_entity_poly.pdbx_seq_one_letter_code
_entity_poly.pdbx_strand_id
1 'polypeptide(L)'
;MLVLLGCLTAFAGHAWRQARAQEPLPAPAPVLDPNQAGNIDRGAGSPLDVDAAPSPGTVLDPNQVGNIDRRLEQAPNRLDGGQGTSDALPLIRLSGFFQLDDGLFSQPAASQARLGDAYDGVSFRRARLQAFGKLTEFTNYSIMFDFAQAGRPSFMDVWGEQEQIPFFGTIRIGQ
;
A
#
# COMPACT_ATOMS: atom_id res chain seq x y z
N MET A 1 48.32 -84.62 -3.04
CA MET A 1 49.09 -84.55 -4.31
C MET A 1 49.63 -83.13 -4.44
N LEU A 2 50.93 -83.01 -4.73
CA LEU A 2 51.75 -81.80 -4.76
C LEU A 2 51.41 -80.86 -5.94
N VAL A 3 51.92 -79.62 -5.85
CA VAL A 3 52.30 -78.62 -6.90
C VAL A 3 51.48 -77.31 -6.77
N LEU A 4 51.97 -76.23 -6.14
CA LEU A 4 53.04 -75.23 -6.46
C LEU A 4 52.53 -73.97 -7.21
N LEU A 5 52.66 -72.83 -6.51
CA LEU A 5 53.25 -71.54 -6.92
C LEU A 5 52.53 -70.54 -7.86
N GLY A 6 52.52 -69.27 -7.43
CA GLY A 6 52.29 -68.05 -8.22
C GLY A 6 51.78 -66.89 -7.35
N CYS A 7 52.59 -66.22 -6.52
CA CYS A 7 53.49 -65.09 -6.81
C CYS A 7 52.79 -63.74 -7.13
N LEU A 8 52.82 -62.83 -6.14
CA LEU A 8 52.93 -61.35 -6.17
C LEU A 8 51.98 -60.48 -7.03
N THR A 9 51.17 -59.60 -6.42
CA THR A 9 51.44 -58.12 -6.25
C THR A 9 50.21 -57.26 -5.88
N ALA A 10 50.47 -56.30 -4.96
CA ALA A 10 50.01 -54.91 -4.85
C ALA A 10 48.54 -54.53 -4.47
N PHE A 11 48.45 -53.89 -3.29
CA PHE A 11 47.38 -52.99 -2.83
C PHE A 11 47.24 -51.74 -3.72
N ALA A 12 46.00 -51.25 -3.94
CA ALA A 12 45.70 -49.81 -4.04
C ALA A 12 44.19 -49.54 -3.87
N GLY A 13 43.87 -48.65 -2.92
CA GLY A 13 42.52 -48.31 -2.50
C GLY A 13 41.69 -47.57 -3.56
N HIS A 14 40.38 -47.82 -3.54
CA HIS A 14 39.40 -47.05 -4.31
C HIS A 14 39.01 -45.80 -3.53
N ALA A 15 39.60 -44.66 -3.90
CA ALA A 15 39.20 -43.35 -3.42
C ALA A 15 37.95 -42.87 -4.20
N TRP A 16 36.82 -42.77 -3.49
CA TRP A 16 35.61 -42.13 -4.00
C TRP A 16 35.86 -40.62 -4.17
N ARG A 17 35.76 -40.11 -5.41
CA ARG A 17 35.75 -38.66 -5.65
C ARG A 17 34.38 -38.10 -5.25
N GLN A 18 34.36 -37.26 -4.23
CA GLN A 18 33.18 -36.44 -3.90
C GLN A 18 32.96 -35.42 -5.01
N ALA A 19 31.80 -35.46 -5.67
CA ALA A 19 31.35 -34.36 -6.50
C ALA A 19 31.05 -33.16 -5.58
N ARG A 20 31.78 -32.05 -5.76
CA ARG A 20 31.43 -30.79 -5.10
C ARG A 20 30.17 -30.25 -5.79
N ALA A 21 29.10 -30.05 -5.01
CA ALA A 21 27.94 -29.31 -5.46
C ALA A 21 28.39 -27.88 -5.82
N GLN A 22 28.06 -27.43 -7.03
CA GLN A 22 28.20 -26.03 -7.41
C GLN A 22 27.23 -25.22 -6.55
N GLU A 23 27.72 -24.25 -5.79
CA GLU A 23 26.86 -23.34 -5.03
C GLU A 23 25.98 -22.54 -6.02
N PRO A 24 24.64 -22.55 -5.87
CA PRO A 24 23.77 -21.79 -6.76
C PRO A 24 24.08 -20.30 -6.59
N LEU A 25 24.36 -19.61 -7.70
CA LEU A 25 24.56 -18.17 -7.69
C LEU A 25 23.33 -17.47 -7.08
N PRO A 26 23.50 -16.41 -6.26
CA PRO A 26 22.39 -15.68 -5.71
C PRO A 26 21.52 -15.15 -6.85
N ALA A 27 20.20 -15.36 -6.73
CA ALA A 27 19.26 -14.87 -7.73
C ALA A 27 19.39 -13.34 -7.85
N PRO A 28 19.33 -12.78 -9.07
CA PRO A 28 19.36 -11.33 -9.26
C PRO A 28 18.23 -10.68 -8.46
N ALA A 29 18.50 -9.50 -7.91
CA ALA A 29 17.51 -8.76 -7.15
C ALA A 29 16.26 -8.51 -8.01
N PRO A 30 15.04 -8.65 -7.43
CA PRO A 30 13.81 -8.46 -8.19
C PRO A 30 13.73 -7.04 -8.74
N VAL A 31 13.56 -6.92 -10.06
CA VAL A 31 13.36 -5.65 -10.74
C VAL A 31 11.87 -5.31 -10.69
N LEU A 32 11.48 -4.09 -10.31
CA LEU A 32 10.06 -3.76 -10.32
C LEU A 32 9.56 -3.62 -11.76
N ASP A 33 8.34 -4.07 -12.01
CA ASP A 33 7.74 -4.04 -13.34
C ASP A 33 7.58 -2.59 -13.84
N PRO A 34 8.21 -2.20 -14.97
CA PRO A 34 8.12 -0.85 -15.52
C PRO A 34 6.71 -0.45 -15.97
N ASN A 35 5.88 -1.42 -16.34
CA ASN A 35 4.50 -1.19 -16.78
C ASN A 35 3.53 -1.10 -15.59
N GLN A 36 4.02 -1.30 -14.37
CA GLN A 36 3.24 -1.14 -13.14
C GLN A 36 3.01 0.35 -12.84
N ALA A 37 1.77 0.71 -12.49
CA ALA A 37 1.40 2.10 -12.18
C ALA A 37 2.22 2.68 -11.00
N GLY A 38 3.11 3.64 -11.28
CA GLY A 38 4.03 4.22 -10.29
C GLY A 38 5.51 3.93 -10.56
N ASN A 39 5.82 3.03 -11.50
CA ASN A 39 7.18 2.78 -12.02
C ASN A 39 7.42 3.41 -13.40
N ILE A 40 6.58 4.35 -13.83
CA ILE A 40 6.56 4.91 -15.20
C ILE A 40 7.90 5.52 -15.62
N ASP A 41 8.66 6.08 -14.67
CA ASP A 41 9.99 6.65 -14.92
C ASP A 41 11.01 5.59 -15.38
N ARG A 42 10.81 4.31 -15.03
CA ARG A 42 11.68 3.20 -15.46
C ARG A 42 11.39 2.72 -16.88
N GLY A 43 10.21 3.04 -17.42
CA GLY A 43 9.81 2.76 -18.79
C GLY A 43 9.96 3.98 -19.73
N ALA A 44 10.51 5.10 -19.24
CA ALA A 44 10.59 6.35 -19.99
C ALA A 44 11.31 6.16 -21.33
N GLY A 45 10.65 6.53 -22.43
CA GLY A 45 11.15 6.37 -23.79
C GLY A 45 10.79 5.03 -24.47
N SER A 46 10.15 4.10 -23.76
CA SER A 46 9.56 2.88 -24.33
C SER A 46 8.05 3.04 -24.52
N PRO A 47 7.44 2.45 -25.56
CA PRO A 47 5.99 2.42 -25.70
C PRO A 47 5.34 1.71 -24.51
N LEU A 48 4.25 2.29 -23.98
CA LEU A 48 3.42 1.62 -22.99
C LEU A 48 2.62 0.51 -23.68
N ASP A 49 3.01 -0.74 -23.45
CA ASP A 49 2.26 -1.91 -23.88
C ASP A 49 1.49 -2.47 -22.67
N VAL A 50 0.21 -2.11 -22.59
CA VAL A 50 -0.69 -2.48 -21.49
C VAL A 50 -1.10 -3.96 -21.53
N ASP A 51 -0.88 -4.64 -22.66
CA ASP A 51 -1.22 -6.04 -22.87
C ASP A 51 0.02 -6.95 -22.79
N ALA A 52 1.22 -6.38 -22.64
CA ALA A 52 2.45 -7.13 -22.48
C ALA A 52 2.44 -7.96 -21.20
N ALA A 53 2.68 -9.27 -21.34
CA ALA A 53 2.92 -10.13 -20.20
C ALA A 53 4.12 -9.60 -19.37
N PRO A 54 4.08 -9.69 -18.03
CA PRO A 54 5.17 -9.24 -17.18
C PRO A 54 6.47 -9.90 -17.62
N SER A 55 7.52 -9.10 -17.76
CA SER A 55 8.83 -9.60 -18.17
C SER A 55 9.34 -10.65 -17.18
N PRO A 56 9.93 -11.77 -17.63
CA PRO A 56 10.46 -12.79 -16.72
C PRO A 56 11.45 -12.16 -15.73
N GLY A 57 11.12 -12.21 -14.43
CA GLY A 57 11.95 -11.65 -13.35
C GLY A 57 11.53 -10.25 -12.87
N THR A 58 10.50 -9.62 -13.45
CA THR A 58 9.88 -8.45 -12.84
C THR A 58 8.95 -8.85 -11.70
N VAL A 59 8.96 -8.09 -10.62
CA VAL A 59 8.11 -8.29 -9.45
C VAL A 59 7.22 -7.07 -9.25
N LEU A 60 5.97 -7.29 -8.89
CA LEU A 60 5.06 -6.23 -8.51
C LEU A 60 5.57 -5.54 -7.24
N ASP A 61 5.71 -4.22 -7.27
CA ASP A 61 6.03 -3.39 -6.11
C ASP A 61 5.05 -3.68 -4.95
N PRO A 62 5.52 -4.26 -3.84
CA PRO A 62 4.70 -4.55 -2.67
C PRO A 62 4.13 -3.29 -2.00
N ASN A 63 4.75 -2.14 -2.21
CA ASN A 63 4.37 -0.87 -1.59
C ASN A 63 3.41 -0.04 -2.49
N GLN A 64 3.05 -0.54 -3.67
CA GLN A 64 2.17 0.17 -4.58
C GLN A 64 0.72 0.20 -4.08
N VAL A 65 0.10 1.37 -4.23
CA VAL A 65 -1.23 1.72 -3.72
C VAL A 65 -2.38 0.88 -4.33
N GLY A 66 -2.11 0.04 -5.32
CA GLY A 66 -3.11 -0.79 -6.03
C GLY A 66 -3.19 -2.27 -5.62
N ASN A 67 -2.30 -2.78 -4.76
CA ASN A 67 -2.28 -4.22 -4.42
C ASN A 67 -3.09 -4.52 -3.15
N ILE A 68 -4.40 -4.26 -3.20
CA ILE A 68 -5.31 -4.34 -2.04
C ILE A 68 -5.32 -5.77 -1.47
N ASP A 69 -5.28 -6.79 -2.32
CA ASP A 69 -5.32 -8.20 -1.90
C ASP A 69 -4.10 -8.57 -1.06
N ARG A 70 -2.89 -8.22 -1.50
CA ARG A 70 -1.68 -8.43 -0.68
C ARG A 70 -1.68 -7.64 0.61
N ARG A 71 -2.25 -6.43 0.61
CA ARG A 71 -2.38 -5.64 1.84
C ARG A 71 -3.39 -6.27 2.81
N LEU A 72 -4.40 -6.96 2.31
CA LEU A 72 -5.36 -7.69 3.15
C LEU A 72 -4.71 -8.96 3.73
N GLU A 73 -3.99 -9.72 2.91
CA GLU A 73 -3.23 -10.91 3.33
C GLU A 73 -2.15 -10.60 4.37
N GLN A 74 -1.52 -9.42 4.28
CA GLN A 74 -0.51 -8.96 5.23
C GLN A 74 -1.09 -8.21 6.43
N ALA A 75 -2.40 -7.95 6.46
CA ALA A 75 -3.03 -7.27 7.58
C ALA A 75 -2.84 -8.02 8.91
N PRO A 76 -3.02 -9.35 9.00
CA PRO A 76 -2.79 -10.11 10.23
C PRO A 76 -1.39 -9.88 10.81
N ASN A 77 -0.34 -9.99 10.00
CA ASN A 77 1.04 -9.78 10.46
C ASN A 77 1.32 -8.35 10.96
N ARG A 78 0.64 -7.33 10.40
CA ARG A 78 0.73 -5.94 10.88
C ARG A 78 -0.05 -5.71 12.17
N LEU A 79 -1.17 -6.42 12.34
CA LEU A 79 -1.98 -6.38 13.56
C LEU A 79 -1.27 -7.11 14.71
N ASP A 80 -0.65 -8.25 14.42
CA ASP A 80 0.11 -9.06 15.37
C ASP A 80 1.41 -8.37 15.80
N GLY A 81 2.10 -7.68 14.88
CA GLY A 81 3.27 -6.86 15.19
C GLY A 81 2.98 -5.59 16.02
N GLY A 82 1.70 -5.22 16.15
CA GLY A 82 1.23 -4.09 16.97
C GLY A 82 0.57 -4.50 18.30
N GLN A 83 0.30 -5.79 18.51
CA GLN A 83 -0.22 -6.32 19.77
C GLN A 83 0.90 -6.43 20.82
N GLY A 84 1.25 -5.31 21.46
CA GLY A 84 2.14 -5.35 22.63
C GLY A 84 2.95 -4.09 22.90
N THR A 85 2.99 -3.14 21.98
CA THR A 85 3.49 -1.80 22.30
C THR A 85 2.35 -1.00 22.90
N SER A 86 2.45 -0.57 24.16
CA SER A 86 1.66 0.58 24.64
C SER A 86 1.70 1.65 23.55
N ASP A 87 0.55 2.09 23.04
CA ASP A 87 0.47 3.02 21.90
C ASP A 87 1.51 4.13 22.08
N ALA A 88 2.50 4.19 21.19
CA ALA A 88 3.54 5.20 21.27
C ALA A 88 2.88 6.57 21.07
N LEU A 89 2.85 7.37 22.13
CA LEU A 89 2.25 8.70 22.10
C LEU A 89 3.27 9.73 21.56
N PRO A 90 2.84 10.70 20.73
CA PRO A 90 1.47 10.90 20.25
C PRO A 90 1.08 9.91 19.15
N LEU A 91 -0.14 9.38 19.24
CA LEU A 91 -0.74 8.56 18.19
C LEU A 91 -1.41 9.45 17.16
N ILE A 92 -1.01 9.33 15.90
CA ILE A 92 -1.60 10.04 14.77
C ILE A 92 -2.10 9.02 13.74
N ARG A 93 -3.40 9.03 13.47
CA ARG A 93 -4.02 8.26 12.39
C ARG A 93 -4.55 9.21 11.34
N LEU A 94 -4.29 8.87 10.08
CA LEU A 94 -4.81 9.58 8.92
C LEU A 94 -5.91 8.75 8.27
N SER A 95 -7.01 9.39 7.91
CA SER A 95 -8.13 8.81 7.18
C SER A 95 -8.76 9.85 6.26
N GLY A 96 -9.66 9.44 5.39
CA GLY A 96 -10.30 10.36 4.45
C GLY A 96 -11.18 9.63 3.44
N PHE A 97 -11.86 10.41 2.61
CA PHE A 97 -12.63 9.89 1.48
C PHE A 97 -12.84 10.97 0.41
N PHE A 98 -13.08 10.52 -0.82
CA PHE A 98 -13.42 11.38 -1.95
C PHE A 98 -14.78 10.97 -2.51
N GLN A 99 -15.59 11.96 -2.86
CA GLN A 99 -16.83 11.81 -3.61
C GLN A 99 -16.75 12.70 -4.83
N LEU A 100 -16.52 12.05 -5.98
CA LEU A 100 -16.48 12.67 -7.29
C LEU A 100 -17.83 12.43 -7.96
N ASP A 101 -18.51 13.51 -8.31
CA ASP A 101 -19.81 13.48 -8.97
C ASP A 101 -19.64 13.94 -10.42
N ASP A 102 -20.33 13.26 -11.32
CA ASP A 102 -20.49 13.66 -12.72
C ASP A 102 -21.99 13.89 -13.00
N GLY A 103 -22.31 15.10 -13.47
CA GLY A 103 -23.66 15.53 -13.77
C GLY A 103 -23.84 15.72 -15.27
N LEU A 104 -24.55 14.76 -15.89
CA LEU A 104 -24.91 14.79 -17.31
C LEU A 104 -26.39 15.12 -17.45
N PHE A 105 -26.72 16.16 -18.22
CA PHE A 105 -28.10 16.64 -18.36
C PHE A 105 -28.50 16.80 -19.82
N SER A 106 -29.76 16.49 -20.11
CA SER A 106 -30.41 16.90 -21.36
C SER A 106 -31.36 18.07 -21.08
N GLN A 107 -31.18 19.16 -21.81
CA GLN A 107 -31.97 20.37 -21.63
C GLN A 107 -32.94 20.55 -22.81
N PRO A 108 -34.27 20.63 -22.56
CA PRO A 108 -35.24 20.88 -23.62
C PRO A 108 -35.21 22.36 -24.05
N ALA A 109 -35.59 22.63 -25.31
CA ALA A 109 -35.56 23.97 -25.91
C ALA A 109 -36.33 25.03 -25.08
N ALA A 110 -37.45 24.65 -24.45
CA ALA A 110 -38.22 25.55 -23.58
C ALA A 110 -37.47 25.95 -22.29
N SER A 111 -36.47 25.18 -21.86
CA SER A 111 -35.59 25.52 -20.74
C SER A 111 -34.44 26.41 -21.22
N GLN A 112 -33.82 26.07 -22.35
CA GLN A 112 -32.76 26.89 -22.97
C GLN A 112 -33.24 28.32 -23.26
N ALA A 113 -34.43 28.48 -23.81
CA ALA A 113 -35.02 29.79 -24.09
C ALA A 113 -35.26 30.66 -22.84
N ARG A 114 -35.32 30.06 -21.64
CA ARG A 114 -35.60 30.78 -20.38
C ARG A 114 -34.37 30.97 -19.51
N LEU A 115 -33.49 29.98 -19.45
CA LEU A 115 -32.37 29.92 -18.50
C LEU A 115 -31.00 30.00 -19.19
N GLY A 116 -30.95 29.93 -20.51
CA GLY A 116 -29.71 29.76 -21.27
C GLY A 116 -29.21 28.33 -21.22
N ASP A 117 -27.96 28.15 -21.66
CA ASP A 117 -27.31 26.84 -21.74
C ASP A 117 -26.99 26.31 -20.35
N ALA A 118 -27.43 25.07 -20.08
CA ALA A 118 -26.94 24.27 -18.96
C ALA A 118 -25.81 23.38 -19.47
N TYR A 119 -24.70 23.33 -18.71
CA TYR A 119 -23.55 22.52 -19.04
C TYR A 119 -23.45 21.32 -18.11
N ASP A 120 -22.94 20.22 -18.66
CA ASP A 120 -22.47 19.09 -17.88
C ASP A 120 -21.29 19.53 -16.99
N GLY A 121 -21.05 18.78 -15.92
CA GLY A 121 -19.99 19.14 -15.00
C GLY A 121 -19.54 17.99 -14.12
N VAL A 122 -18.23 17.95 -13.90
CA VAL A 122 -17.59 17.06 -12.93
C VAL A 122 -17.14 17.90 -11.75
N SER A 123 -17.47 17.47 -10.53
CA SER A 123 -17.02 18.16 -9.32
C SER A 123 -16.82 17.20 -8.16
N PHE A 124 -15.89 17.53 -7.28
CA PHE A 124 -15.87 16.88 -5.97
C PHE A 124 -17.03 17.42 -5.15
N ARG A 125 -17.91 16.52 -4.67
CA ARG A 125 -18.87 16.87 -3.62
C ARG A 125 -18.18 16.93 -2.27
N ARG A 126 -17.24 16.02 -2.03
CA ARG A 126 -16.44 15.92 -0.80
C ARG A 126 -15.03 15.44 -1.13
N ALA A 127 -14.04 16.08 -0.55
CA ALA A 127 -12.65 15.64 -0.64
C ALA A 127 -12.04 15.80 0.74
N ARG A 128 -12.28 14.82 1.60
CA ARG A 128 -11.99 14.93 3.03
C ARG A 128 -10.73 14.20 3.43
N LEU A 129 -9.95 14.88 4.26
CA LEU A 129 -8.78 14.35 4.92
C LEU A 129 -8.89 14.63 6.42
N GLN A 130 -8.74 13.61 7.23
CA GLN A 130 -8.85 13.67 8.68
C GLN A 130 -7.59 13.13 9.33
N ALA A 131 -7.06 13.88 10.30
CA ALA A 131 -6.08 13.42 11.25
C ALA A 131 -6.73 13.29 12.62
N PHE A 132 -6.62 12.13 13.25
CA PHE A 132 -7.18 11.89 14.59
C PHE A 132 -6.29 10.96 15.40
N GLY A 133 -6.37 11.04 16.71
CA GLY A 133 -5.61 10.16 17.58
C GLY A 133 -5.49 10.68 19.00
N LYS A 134 -4.37 10.35 19.66
CA LYS A 134 -4.13 10.60 21.09
C LYS A 134 -2.85 11.39 21.30
N LEU A 135 -2.94 12.48 22.06
CA LEU A 135 -1.77 13.26 22.50
C LEU A 135 -1.22 12.73 23.83
N THR A 136 -2.12 12.35 24.73
CA THR A 136 -1.80 11.72 26.02
C THR A 136 -2.71 10.52 26.24
N GLU A 137 -2.55 9.79 27.34
CA GLU A 137 -3.43 8.68 27.74
C GLU A 137 -4.92 9.08 27.82
N PHE A 138 -5.17 10.36 28.11
CA PHE A 138 -6.51 10.90 28.36
C PHE A 138 -6.91 12.02 27.37
N THR A 139 -6.03 12.43 26.47
CA THR A 139 -6.28 13.53 25.53
C THR A 139 -6.36 13.03 24.11
N ASN A 140 -7.54 13.09 23.51
CA ASN A 140 -7.80 12.74 22.11
C ASN A 140 -7.99 13.99 21.26
N TYR A 141 -7.81 13.86 19.95
CA TYR A 141 -8.06 14.94 19.00
C TYR A 141 -8.55 14.42 17.65
N SER A 142 -9.22 15.30 16.91
CA SER A 142 -9.63 15.11 15.52
C SER A 142 -9.57 16.44 14.77
N ILE A 143 -9.00 16.43 13.56
CA ILE A 143 -8.97 17.56 12.66
C ILE A 143 -9.33 17.04 11.27
N MET A 144 -10.46 17.50 10.73
CA MET A 144 -10.93 17.13 9.38
C MET A 144 -11.04 18.35 8.47
N PHE A 145 -10.39 18.24 7.32
CA PHE A 145 -10.42 19.22 6.23
C PHE A 145 -11.27 18.70 5.07
N ASP A 146 -12.00 19.58 4.40
CA ASP A 146 -12.67 19.31 3.11
C ASP A 146 -12.15 20.27 2.04
N PHE A 147 -11.65 19.69 0.96
CA PHE A 147 -11.08 20.38 -0.20
C PHE A 147 -12.05 20.50 -1.38
N ALA A 148 -13.28 19.98 -1.26
CA ALA A 148 -14.26 20.02 -2.35
C ALA A 148 -14.82 21.42 -2.62
N GLN A 149 -14.77 22.31 -1.64
CA GLN A 149 -15.32 23.65 -1.80
C GLN A 149 -14.37 24.54 -2.61
N ALA A 150 -14.89 25.13 -3.69
CA ALA A 150 -14.11 25.96 -4.60
C ALA A 150 -13.44 27.13 -3.85
N GLY A 151 -12.12 27.24 -4.02
CA GLY A 151 -11.32 28.39 -3.61
C GLY A 151 -10.92 28.47 -2.13
N ARG A 152 -11.23 27.47 -1.29
CA ARG A 152 -10.70 27.39 0.09
C ARG A 152 -10.96 26.02 0.75
N PRO A 153 -9.93 25.39 1.35
CA PRO A 153 -10.16 24.28 2.28
C PRO A 153 -11.04 24.73 3.45
N SER A 154 -11.93 23.84 3.90
CA SER A 154 -12.84 24.10 5.02
C SER A 154 -12.65 23.10 6.15
N PHE A 155 -12.84 23.55 7.39
CA PHE A 155 -12.84 22.70 8.57
C PHE A 155 -14.23 22.10 8.77
N MET A 156 -14.32 20.77 8.79
CA MET A 156 -15.60 20.06 8.90
C MET A 156 -15.88 19.54 10.31
N ASP A 157 -14.85 19.03 10.98
CA ASP A 157 -14.92 18.47 12.33
C ASP A 157 -13.56 18.72 12.98
N VAL A 158 -13.53 19.57 14.02
CA VAL A 158 -12.28 19.92 14.71
C VAL A 158 -12.55 19.96 16.20
N TRP A 159 -12.03 18.96 16.92
CA TRP A 159 -12.21 18.89 18.36
C TRP A 159 -11.02 18.28 19.08
N GLY A 160 -10.91 18.65 20.35
CA GLY A 160 -10.11 17.98 21.36
C GLY A 160 -11.03 17.39 22.41
N GLU A 161 -10.63 16.25 22.98
CA GLU A 161 -11.40 15.55 23.99
C GLU A 161 -10.48 15.14 25.14
N GLN A 162 -10.97 15.32 26.36
CA GLN A 162 -10.31 14.89 27.57
C GLN A 162 -11.19 13.85 28.26
N GLU A 163 -10.66 12.65 28.40
CA GLU A 163 -11.30 11.52 29.06
C GLU A 163 -10.94 11.47 30.56
N GLN A 164 -11.73 10.71 31.33
CA GLN A 164 -11.47 10.37 32.74
C GLN A 164 -11.36 11.57 33.69
N ILE A 165 -12.10 12.65 33.41
CA ILE A 165 -12.20 13.79 34.33
C ILE A 165 -13.08 13.38 35.52
N PRO A 166 -12.60 13.50 36.77
CA PRO A 166 -13.41 13.22 37.95
C PRO A 166 -14.72 14.01 37.89
N PHE A 167 -15.84 13.34 38.19
CA PHE A 167 -17.22 13.88 38.17
C PHE A 167 -17.80 14.21 36.79
N PHE A 168 -16.99 14.57 35.78
CA PHE A 168 -17.48 14.99 34.46
C PHE A 168 -17.32 13.94 33.37
N GLY A 169 -16.54 12.88 33.59
CA GLY A 169 -16.31 11.83 32.61
C GLY A 169 -15.48 12.33 31.44
N THR A 170 -16.10 12.51 30.28
CA THR A 170 -15.44 12.94 29.04
C THR A 170 -15.94 14.30 28.62
N ILE A 171 -15.03 15.25 28.43
CA ILE A 171 -15.34 16.59 27.93
C ILE A 171 -14.73 16.74 26.54
N ARG A 172 -15.55 17.13 25.56
CA ARG A 172 -15.13 17.44 24.20
C ARG A 172 -15.36 18.92 23.91
N ILE A 173 -14.37 19.55 23.27
CA ILE A 173 -14.39 20.96 22.88
C ILE A 173 -14.04 21.05 21.41
N GLY A 174 -14.90 21.67 20.60
CA GLY A 174 -14.68 21.79 19.17
C GLY A 174 -15.88 22.31 18.39
N GLN A 175 -15.72 22.31 17.08
CA GLN A 175 -16.75 22.62 16.08
C GLN A 175 -17.36 21.33 15.54
#